data_AF-A0ABD0MGP4-F1
#
_entry.id   AF-A0ABD0MGP4-F1
#
_cell.length_a   1.000
_cell.length_b   1.000
_cell.length_c   1.000
_cell.angle_alpha   90.00
_cell.angle_beta   90.00
_cell.angle_gamma   90.00
#
_symmetry.space_group_name_H-M   'P 1'
#
loop_
_entity.id
_entity.type
_entity.pdbx_description
1 polymer ?
#
loop_
_entity_poly.entity_id
_entity_poly.type
_entity_poly.pdbx_seq_one_letter_code
_entity_poly.pdbx_strand_id
1 'polypeptide(L)' 'GDVILVSSADPVIEGDTLTLHCLHRSTNSPILRADFYKDGSLIQNQTTGEMNITTVS' A
#
# COMPACT_ATOMS: atom_id res chain seq x y z
N GLY A 1 -6.15 3.97 13.71
CA GLY A 1 -6.43 4.53 12.37
C GLY A 1 -7.58 3.77 11.74
N ASP A 2 -8.26 4.40 10.80
CA ASP A 2 -9.44 3.85 10.11
C ASP A 2 -9.08 2.92 8.95
N VAL A 3 -7.78 2.75 8.71
CA VAL A 3 -7.23 2.07 7.55
C VAL A 3 -6.29 0.93 7.95
N ILE A 4 -6.17 -0.06 7.08
CA ILE A 4 -5.18 -1.14 7.14
C ILE A 4 -4.36 -1.14 5.84
N LEU A 5 -3.08 -1.43 5.96
CA LEU A 5 -2.16 -1.58 4.83
C LEU A 5 -1.89 -3.07 4.62
N VAL A 6 -2.21 -3.58 3.44
CA VAL A 6 -2.09 -5.00 3.08
C VAL A 6 -1.08 -5.16 1.95
N SER A 7 -0.17 -6.11 2.11
CA SER A 7 0.79 -6.51 1.07
C SER A 7 0.21 -7.63 0.21
N SER A 8 0.42 -7.58 -1.10
CA SER A 8 0.07 -8.68 -2.01
C SER A 8 1.00 -9.89 -1.89
N ALA A 9 2.18 -9.72 -1.29
CA ALA A 9 3.21 -10.76 -1.16
C ALA A 9 3.48 -11.11 0.31
N ASP A 10 3.66 -12.41 0.55
CA ASP A 10 4.09 -12.97 1.84
C ASP A 10 4.90 -14.27 1.60
N PRO A 11 6.23 -14.28 1.79
CA PRO A 11 7.13 -13.16 2.13
C PRO A 11 7.45 -12.26 0.92
N VAL A 12 8.00 -11.06 1.17
CA VAL A 12 8.50 -10.15 0.12
C VAL A 12 9.98 -10.46 -0.18
N ILE A 13 10.33 -10.63 -1.45
CA ILE A 13 11.70 -10.93 -1.91
C ILE A 13 12.27 -9.72 -2.67
N GLU A 14 13.57 -9.46 -2.48
CA GLU A 14 14.29 -8.42 -3.24
C GLU A 14 14.17 -8.64 -4.74
N GLY A 15 13.93 -7.56 -5.50
CA GLY A 15 13.72 -7.62 -6.95
C GLY A 15 12.28 -7.91 -7.39
N ASP A 16 11.40 -8.40 -6.50
CA ASP A 16 10.00 -8.65 -6.84
C ASP A 16 9.18 -7.35 -6.93
N THR A 17 8.03 -7.47 -7.61
CA THR A 17 6.99 -6.44 -7.57
C THR A 17 6.05 -6.68 -6.39
N LEU A 18 5.88 -5.64 -5.59
CA LEU A 18 5.00 -5.60 -4.43
C LEU A 18 3.85 -4.63 -4.69
N THR A 19 2.62 -5.07 -4.49
CA THR A 19 1.45 -4.19 -4.44
C THR A 19 1.00 -4.02 -2.99
N LEU A 20 0.79 -2.77 -2.60
CA LEU A 20 0.21 -2.38 -1.33
C LEU A 20 -1.22 -1.91 -1.53
N HIS A 21 -2.15 -2.43 -0.72
CA HIS A 21 -3.54 -2.02 -0.70
C HIS A 21 -3.86 -1.31 0.62
N CYS A 22 -4.38 -0.10 0.53
CA CYS A 22 -4.94 0.65 1.64
C CYS A 22 -6.45 0.41 1.67
N LEU A 23 -6.89 -0.31 2.70
CA LEU A 23 -8.29 -0.70 2.86
C LEU A 23 -8.88 -0.02 4.09
N HIS A 24 -10.16 0.31 4.02
CA HIS A 24 -10.90 0.77 5.18
C HIS A 24 -11.13 -0.42 6.13
N ARG A 25 -10.76 -0.26 7.41
CA ARG A 25 -10.66 -1.38 8.35
C ARG A 25 -11.99 -2.08 8.61
N SER A 26 -13.11 -1.35 8.66
CA SER A 26 -14.41 -1.95 9.00
C SER A 26 -15.11 -2.63 7.83
N THR A 27 -14.87 -2.14 6.61
CA THR A 27 -15.55 -2.61 5.39
C THR A 27 -14.66 -3.49 4.53
N ASN A 28 -13.35 -3.53 4.82
CA ASN A 28 -12.32 -4.18 4.02
C ASN A 28 -12.36 -3.77 2.54
N SER A 29 -12.74 -2.52 2.28
CA SER A 29 -12.91 -1.97 0.94
C SER A 29 -11.78 -0.98 0.60
N PRO A 30 -11.38 -0.86 -0.67
CA PRO A 30 -10.39 0.13 -1.09
C PRO A 30 -10.81 1.56 -0.71
N ILE A 31 -9.82 2.38 -0.36
CA ILE A 31 -10.03 3.79 -0.08
C ILE A 31 -9.72 4.60 -1.33
N LEU A 32 -10.65 5.45 -1.76
CA LEU A 32 -10.54 6.27 -2.97
C LEU A 32 -9.45 7.37 -2.90
N ARG A 33 -8.78 7.53 -1.77
CA ARG A 33 -7.66 8.46 -1.61
C ARG A 33 -6.79 8.03 -0.45
N ALA A 34 -5.56 7.64 -0.75
CA ALA A 34 -4.59 7.23 0.24
C ALA A 34 -3.23 7.87 -0.05
N ASP A 35 -2.63 8.41 1.00
CA ASP A 35 -1.26 8.88 1.02
C ASP A 35 -0.39 7.76 1.61
N PHE A 36 0.60 7.31 0.85
CA PHE A 36 1.56 6.29 1.25
C PHE A 36 2.83 6.95 1.76
N TYR A 37 3.29 6.52 2.93
CA TYR A 37 4.49 7.04 3.58
C TYR A 37 5.50 5.92 3.85
N LYS A 38 6.79 6.21 3.65
CA LYS A 38 7.91 5.38 4.08
C LYS A 38 8.79 6.22 5.01
N ASP A 39 9.04 5.72 6.22
CA ASP A 39 9.88 6.38 7.22
C ASP A 39 9.47 7.84 7.53
N GLY A 40 8.15 8.10 7.48
CA GLY A 40 7.57 9.43 7.69
C GLY A 40 7.60 10.36 6.47
N SER A 41 8.21 9.95 5.36
CA SER A 41 8.21 10.70 4.09
C SER A 41 7.08 10.23 3.18
N LEU A 42 6.37 11.18 2.56
CA LEU A 42 5.34 10.88 1.55
C LEU A 42 6.02 10.33 0.29
N ILE A 43 5.65 9.11 -0.10
CA ILE A 43 6.19 8.47 -1.32
C ILE A 43 5.18 8.50 -2.47
N GLN A 44 3.88 8.44 -2.19
CA GLN A 44 2.85 8.47 -3.24
C GLN A 44 1.47 8.89 -2.73
N ASN A 45 0.68 9.54 -3.58
CA ASN A 45 -0.76 9.78 -3.37
C ASN A 45 -1.53 9.02 -4.46
N GLN A 46 -2.51 8.20 -4.07
CA GLN A 46 -3.26 7.34 -4.99
C GLN A 46 -4.76 7.49 -4.78
N THR A 47 -5.50 7.51 -5.90
CA THR A 47 -6.97 7.60 -5.92
C THR A 47 -7.68 6.24 -5.87
N THR A 48 -6.92 5.14 -5.93
CA THR A 48 -7.46 3.78 -5.86
C THR A 48 -7.16 3.10 -4.52
N GLY A 49 -6.30 3.70 -3.70
CA GLY A 49 -5.79 3.05 -2.50
C GLY A 49 -4.79 1.93 -2.80
N GLU A 50 -4.27 1.84 -4.03
CA GLU A 50 -3.27 0.84 -4.40
C GLU A 50 -1.95 1.51 -4.77
N MET A 51 -0.83 0.95 -4.31
CA MET A 51 0.51 1.41 -4.67
C MET A 51 1.34 0.22 -5.16
N ASN A 52 2.03 0.39 -6.30
CA ASN A 52 2.93 -0.62 -6.85
C ASN A 52 4.39 -0.22 -6.65
N ILE A 53 5.17 -1.14 -6.08
CA ILE A 53 6.62 -1.06 -5.93
C ILE A 53 7.20 -2.11 -6.87
N THR A 54 7.72 -1.68 -8.02
CA THR A 54 8.14 -2.59 -9.10
C THR A 54 9.46 -3.30 -8.83
N THR A 55 10.28 -2.76 -7.93
CA THR A 55 11.57 -3.35 -7.55
C THR A 55 11.77 -3.09 -6.07
N VAL A 56 11.55 -4.11 -5.26
CA VAL A 56 11.83 -4.04 -3.82
C VAL A 56 13.35 -4.03 -3.63
N SER A 57 13.83 -3.05 -2.87
CA SER A 57 15.23 -2.80 -2.49
C SER A 57 15.35 -2.43 -1.02
#